data_AF-A0A559QHA1-F1
#
_entry.id   AF-A0A559QHA1-F1
#
_cell.length_a   1.000
_cell.length_b   1.000
_cell.length_c   1.000
_cell.angle_alpha   90.00
_cell.angle_beta   90.00
_cell.angle_gamma   90.00
#
_symmetry.space_group_name_H-M   'P 1'
#
loop_
_entity.id
_entity.type
_entity.pdbx_description
1 polymer ?
#
loop_
_entity_poly.entity_id
_entity_poly.type
_entity_poly.pdbx_seq_one_letter_code
_entity_poly.pdbx_strand_id
1 'polypeptide(L)'
;MNPFTEIGIYVIHTLGSVFLAFVILRFLLQLARADFYNPFSQAVVKVTNPLLMPLRKVIPGFFGIDLASLVLALLVQLMVGELTALIGYHTVFNPGLLLLWGFLGAFKMTTYIAYICLIVMVISSFIAPYSSHPALLLVRQLMEPLVRPVQKIIPPMGGLDFSVLFVFMGVTIVQKLLDAVAYSVGLSPTLIIGY
;
A
#
# COMPACT_ATOMS: atom_id res chain seq x y z
N MET A 1 -5.83 -18.80 21.64
CA MET A 1 -6.55 -17.62 22.17
C MET A 1 -8.01 -17.99 22.33
N ASN A 2 -8.83 -17.19 23.01
CA ASN A 2 -10.29 -17.41 22.97
C ASN A 2 -10.80 -17.05 21.56
N PRO A 3 -11.72 -17.82 20.95
CA PRO A 3 -12.33 -17.48 19.66
C PRO A 3 -12.80 -16.03 19.53
N PHE A 4 -13.33 -15.41 20.59
CA PHE A 4 -13.76 -14.01 20.56
C PHE A 4 -12.58 -13.03 20.31
N THR A 5 -11.41 -13.32 20.89
CA THR A 5 -10.18 -12.54 20.68
C THR A 5 -9.70 -12.66 19.25
N GLU A 6 -9.71 -13.88 18.69
CA GLU A 6 -9.30 -14.13 17.30
C GLU A 6 -10.20 -13.41 16.30
N ILE A 7 -11.52 -13.45 16.51
CA ILE A 7 -12.49 -12.72 15.70
C ILE A 7 -12.26 -11.20 15.81
N GLY A 8 -12.02 -10.68 17.02
CA GLY A 8 -11.73 -9.27 17.23
C GLY A 8 -10.49 -8.80 16.48
N ILE A 9 -9.39 -9.55 16.57
CA ILE A 9 -8.14 -9.26 15.86
C ILE A 9 -8.35 -9.33 14.35
N TYR A 10 -9.06 -10.34 13.85
CA TYR A 10 -9.38 -10.46 12.43
C TYR A 10 -10.12 -9.21 11.92
N VAL A 11 -11.18 -8.77 12.60
CA VAL A 11 -11.96 -7.59 12.21
C VAL A 11 -11.09 -6.33 12.22
N ILE A 12 -10.26 -6.14 13.25
CA ILE A 12 -9.34 -5.00 13.36
C ILE A 12 -8.34 -5.01 12.18
N HIS A 13 -7.73 -6.15 11.88
CA HIS A 13 -6.77 -6.27 10.79
C HIS A 13 -7.43 -6.09 9.42
N THR A 14 -8.63 -6.63 9.20
CA THR A 14 -9.36 -6.45 7.94
C THR A 14 -9.73 -4.99 7.71
N LEU A 15 -10.36 -4.33 8.69
CA LEU A 15 -10.76 -2.94 8.54
C LEU A 15 -9.55 -2.00 8.47
N GLY A 16 -8.55 -2.24 9.32
CA GLY A 16 -7.29 -1.50 9.32
C GLY A 16 -6.54 -1.64 8.01
N SER A 17 -6.45 -2.84 7.43
CA SER A 17 -5.75 -3.06 6.15
C SER A 17 -6.46 -2.42 4.97
N VAL A 18 -7.80 -2.48 4.92
CA VAL A 18 -8.58 -1.78 3.90
C VAL A 18 -8.35 -0.27 4.01
N PHE A 19 -8.46 0.30 5.21
CA PHE A 19 -8.25 1.73 5.40
C PHE A 19 -6.80 2.15 5.09
N LEU A 20 -5.81 1.38 5.55
CA LEU A 20 -4.40 1.61 5.24
C LEU A 20 -4.14 1.55 3.73
N ALA A 21 -4.78 0.63 3.00
CA ALA A 21 -4.70 0.57 1.54
C ALA A 21 -5.19 1.87 0.89
N PHE A 22 -6.32 2.43 1.36
CA PHE A 22 -6.83 3.72 0.88
C PHE A 22 -5.83 4.86 1.15
N VAL A 23 -5.22 4.90 2.34
CA VAL A 23 -4.22 5.93 2.69
C VAL A 23 -2.97 5.81 1.82
N ILE A 24 -2.46 4.59 1.61
CA ILE A 24 -1.29 4.36 0.75
C ILE A 24 -1.63 4.68 -0.71
N LEU A 25 -2.79 4.25 -1.21
CA LEU A 25 -3.25 4.61 -2.55
C LEU A 25 -3.34 6.13 -2.71
N ARG A 26 -3.83 6.86 -1.70
CA ARG A 26 -3.89 8.34 -1.75
C ARG A 26 -2.51 8.95 -1.98
N PHE A 27 -1.50 8.44 -1.27
CA PHE A 27 -0.11 8.84 -1.42
C PHE A 27 0.44 8.46 -2.80
N LEU A 28 0.28 7.20 -3.23
CA LEU A 28 0.82 6.71 -4.50
C LEU A 28 0.18 7.40 -5.71
N LEU A 29 -1.13 7.66 -5.68
CA LEU A 29 -1.84 8.38 -6.74
C LEU A 29 -1.29 9.79 -6.91
N GLN A 30 -0.99 10.49 -5.82
CA GLN A 30 -0.36 11.80 -5.87
C GLN A 30 1.08 11.71 -6.38
N LEU A 31 1.85 10.71 -5.94
CA LEU A 31 3.23 10.49 -6.37
C LEU A 31 3.33 10.19 -7.86
N ALA A 32 2.44 9.34 -8.37
CA ALA A 32 2.32 9.00 -9.80
C ALA A 32 1.68 10.11 -10.64
N ARG A 33 1.19 11.19 -10.01
CA ARG A 33 0.40 12.25 -10.65
C ARG A 33 -0.77 11.70 -11.45
N ALA A 34 -1.43 10.68 -10.89
CA ALA A 34 -2.57 10.02 -11.51
C ALA A 34 -3.77 10.98 -11.64
N ASP A 35 -4.66 10.69 -12.59
CA ASP A 35 -5.81 11.54 -12.88
C ASP A 35 -6.79 11.57 -11.68
N PHE A 36 -6.96 12.75 -11.10
CA PHE A 36 -7.87 12.98 -9.99
C PHE A 36 -9.34 12.95 -10.40
N TYR A 37 -9.68 13.15 -11.67
CA TYR A 37 -11.07 13.07 -12.14
C TYR A 37 -11.56 11.63 -12.30
N ASN A 38 -10.66 10.65 -12.20
CA ASN A 38 -11.03 9.24 -12.22
C ASN A 38 -11.94 8.89 -11.02
N PRO A 39 -13.07 8.16 -11.21
CA PRO A 39 -13.98 7.77 -10.13
C PRO A 39 -13.29 7.03 -8.97
N PHE A 40 -12.30 6.19 -9.26
CA PHE A 40 -11.56 5.45 -8.24
C PHE A 40 -10.61 6.37 -7.46
N SER A 41 -9.97 7.34 -8.12
CA SER A 41 -9.20 8.39 -7.44
C SER A 41 -10.09 9.21 -6.50
N GLN A 42 -11.29 9.58 -6.95
CA GLN A 42 -12.25 10.33 -6.13
C GLN A 42 -12.74 9.52 -4.92
N ALA A 43 -12.98 8.22 -5.08
CA ALA A 43 -13.31 7.34 -3.97
C ALA A 43 -12.19 7.33 -2.92
N VAL A 44 -10.93 7.19 -3.34
CA VAL A 44 -9.77 7.23 -2.45
C VAL A 44 -9.66 8.56 -1.70
N VAL A 45 -9.82 9.68 -2.42
CA VAL A 45 -9.82 11.02 -1.84
C VAL A 45 -10.95 11.19 -0.83
N LYS A 46 -12.17 10.73 -1.15
CA LYS A 46 -13.35 10.85 -0.27
C LYS A 46 -13.20 10.06 1.03
N VAL A 47 -12.63 8.86 0.97
CA VAL A 47 -12.40 8.01 2.15
C VAL A 47 -11.30 8.58 3.05
N THR A 48 -10.24 9.14 2.47
CA THR A 48 -9.04 9.56 3.24
C THR A 48 -9.08 11.01 3.72
N ASN A 49 -9.76 11.91 3.01
CA ASN A 49 -9.79 13.34 3.31
C ASN A 49 -10.27 13.71 4.72
N PRO A 50 -11.29 13.07 5.32
CA PRO A 50 -11.76 13.45 6.66
C PRO A 50 -10.66 13.44 7.72
N LEU A 51 -9.71 12.50 7.61
CA LEU A 51 -8.56 12.41 8.52
C LEU A 51 -7.36 13.21 7.99
N LEU A 52 -7.12 13.22 6.68
CA LEU A 52 -5.98 13.95 6.11
C LEU A 52 -6.09 15.47 6.22
N MET A 53 -7.29 16.05 6.10
CA MET A 53 -7.47 17.51 6.11
C MET A 53 -7.02 18.15 7.44
N PRO A 54 -7.38 17.64 8.63
CA PRO A 54 -6.79 18.08 9.89
C PRO A 54 -5.27 17.90 9.96
N LEU A 55 -4.75 16.74 9.54
CA LEU A 55 -3.32 16.43 9.56
C LEU A 55 -2.50 17.40 8.71
N ARG A 56 -2.98 17.75 7.52
CA ARG A 56 -2.34 18.72 6.61
C ARG A 56 -2.31 20.16 7.12
N LYS A 57 -3.09 20.50 8.15
CA LYS A 57 -2.98 21.81 8.81
C LYS A 57 -1.71 21.93 9.65
N VAL A 58 -1.22 20.79 10.16
CA VAL A 58 -0.05 20.72 11.05
C VAL A 58 1.19 20.28 10.28
N ILE A 59 1.02 19.35 9.34
CA ILE A 59 2.12 18.76 8.56
C ILE A 59 2.25 19.52 7.24
N PRO A 60 3.37 20.24 7.01
CA PRO A 60 3.61 20.90 5.74
C PRO A 60 3.79 19.87 4.61
N GLY A 61 3.32 20.21 3.42
CA GLY A 61 3.69 19.47 2.21
C GLY A 61 5.15 19.74 1.86
N PHE A 62 5.89 18.72 1.39
CA PHE A 62 7.31 18.86 1.06
C PHE A 62 7.57 18.36 -0.37
N PHE A 63 8.06 19.24 -1.26
CA PHE A 63 8.47 18.90 -2.63
C PHE A 63 7.43 18.10 -3.45
N GLY A 64 6.13 18.37 -3.25
CA GLY A 64 5.05 17.66 -3.93
C GLY A 64 4.69 16.29 -3.34
N ILE A 65 5.41 15.85 -2.29
CA ILE A 65 5.13 14.63 -1.53
C ILE A 65 4.09 14.93 -0.45
N ASP A 66 3.07 14.06 -0.34
CA ASP A 66 2.04 14.14 0.69
C ASP A 66 2.50 13.51 2.00
N LEU A 67 3.30 14.25 2.77
CA LEU A 67 3.80 13.79 4.07
C LEU A 67 2.66 13.47 5.06
N ALA A 68 1.53 14.18 4.97
CA ALA A 68 0.38 13.92 5.83
C ALA A 68 -0.20 12.51 5.61
N SER A 69 -0.18 11.99 4.37
CA SER A 69 -0.58 10.60 4.07
C SER A 69 0.37 9.57 4.65
N LEU A 70 1.69 9.84 4.63
CA LEU A 70 2.66 8.96 5.27
C LEU A 70 2.49 8.92 6.79
N VAL A 71 2.31 10.08 7.42
CA VAL A 71 2.05 10.15 8.86
C VAL A 71 0.75 9.45 9.21
N LEU A 72 -0.32 9.66 8.43
CA LEU A 72 -1.59 8.95 8.65
C LEU A 72 -1.41 7.44 8.53
N ALA A 73 -0.65 6.94 7.55
CA ALA A 73 -0.39 5.50 7.41
C ALA A 73 0.32 4.92 8.65
N LEU A 74 1.29 5.65 9.21
CA LEU A 74 1.98 5.24 10.44
C LEU A 74 1.07 5.31 11.67
N LEU A 75 0.20 6.31 11.76
CA LEU A 75 -0.79 6.41 12.84
C LEU A 75 -1.80 5.26 12.79
N VAL A 76 -2.23 4.85 11.59
CA VAL A 76 -3.10 3.68 11.40
C VAL A 76 -2.39 2.40 11.86
N GLN A 77 -1.13 2.20 11.48
CA GLN A 77 -0.33 1.05 11.93
C GLN A 77 -0.17 1.03 13.45
N LEU A 78 0.14 2.17 14.06
CA LEU A 78 0.26 2.29 15.51
C LEU A 78 -1.08 1.98 16.20
N MET A 79 -2.18 2.54 15.71
CA MET A 79 -3.51 2.30 16.26
C MET A 79 -3.90 0.82 16.17
N VAL A 80 -3.72 0.19 15.01
CA VAL A 80 -4.03 -1.24 14.83
C VAL A 80 -3.13 -2.10 15.71
N GLY A 81 -1.82 -1.83 15.74
CA GLY A 81 -0.87 -2.58 16.54
C GLY A 81 -1.16 -2.50 18.04
N GLU A 82 -1.48 -1.32 18.57
CA GLU A 82 -1.84 -1.18 19.98
C GLU A 82 -3.20 -1.84 20.31
N LEU A 83 -4.20 -1.73 19.43
CA LEU A 83 -5.48 -2.40 19.64
C LEU A 83 -5.32 -3.93 19.65
N THR A 84 -4.55 -4.48 18.71
CA THR A 84 -4.25 -5.91 18.67
C THR A 84 -3.39 -6.34 19.86
N ALA A 85 -2.44 -5.51 20.31
CA ALA A 85 -1.65 -5.75 21.50
C ALA A 85 -2.51 -5.85 22.77
N LEU A 86 -3.41 -4.90 22.98
CA LEU A 86 -4.30 -4.85 24.13
C LEU A 86 -5.24 -6.06 24.16
N ILE A 87 -5.83 -6.41 23.01
CA ILE A 87 -6.82 -7.49 22.94
C ILE A 87 -6.15 -8.87 22.96
N GLY A 88 -5.03 -9.05 22.26
CA GLY A 88 -4.36 -10.34 22.11
C GLY A 88 -3.36 -10.67 23.22
N TYR A 89 -2.66 -9.66 23.75
CA TYR A 89 -1.54 -9.84 24.68
C TYR A 89 -1.75 -9.13 26.03
N HIS A 90 -2.81 -8.32 26.15
CA HIS A 90 -3.17 -7.59 27.37
C HIS A 90 -2.03 -6.68 27.86
N THR A 91 -1.30 -6.11 26.90
CA THR A 91 -0.18 -5.20 27.15
C THR A 91 -0.21 -4.04 26.16
N VAL A 92 0.53 -2.99 26.49
CA VAL A 92 0.82 -1.86 25.60
C VAL A 92 2.24 -2.03 25.10
N PHE A 93 2.45 -1.91 23.80
CA PHE A 93 3.79 -2.03 23.22
C PHE A 93 4.51 -0.68 23.26
N ASN A 94 5.82 -0.69 23.03
CA ASN A 94 6.56 0.56 22.90
C ASN A 94 6.14 1.25 21.58
N PRO A 95 5.57 2.47 21.62
CA PRO A 95 5.07 3.14 20.42
C PRO A 95 6.19 3.44 19.42
N GLY A 96 7.42 3.68 19.88
CA GLY A 96 8.58 3.87 19.00
C GLY A 96 8.93 2.61 18.21
N LEU A 97 8.81 1.44 18.83
CA LEU A 97 9.03 0.15 18.16
C LEU A 97 7.90 -0.14 17.15
N LEU A 98 6.65 0.11 17.53
CA LEU A 98 5.50 -0.04 16.63
C LEU A 98 5.56 0.91 15.44
N LEU A 99 6.09 2.12 15.61
CA LEU A 99 6.31 3.04 14.48
C LEU A 99 7.35 2.51 13.50
N LEU A 100 8.45 1.94 14.01
CA LEU A 100 9.49 1.32 13.18
C LEU A 100 8.92 0.14 12.40
N TRP A 101 8.20 -0.77 13.07
CA TRP A 101 7.57 -1.90 12.40
C TRP A 101 6.42 -1.47 11.47
N GLY A 102 5.66 -0.45 11.86
CA GLY A 102 4.58 0.14 11.06
C GLY A 102 5.10 0.75 9.77
N PHE A 103 6.30 1.32 9.77
CA PHE A 103 6.96 1.78 8.55
C PHE A 103 7.26 0.61 7.60
N LEU A 104 7.81 -0.49 8.12
CA LEU A 104 8.04 -1.71 7.32
C LEU A 104 6.72 -2.27 6.78
N GLY A 105 5.68 -2.33 7.63
CA GLY A 105 4.34 -2.80 7.24
C GLY A 105 3.68 -1.93 6.16
N ALA A 106 3.78 -0.61 6.28
CA ALA A 106 3.27 0.33 5.27
C ALA A 106 4.03 0.19 3.94
N PHE A 107 5.35 -0.02 3.98
CA PHE A 107 6.13 -0.26 2.77
C PHE A 107 5.78 -1.61 2.15
N LYS A 108 5.65 -2.66 2.96
CA LYS A 108 5.21 -3.98 2.53
C LYS A 108 3.81 -3.93 1.89
N MET A 109 2.86 -3.20 2.48
CA MET A 109 1.54 -2.96 1.92
C MET A 109 1.59 -2.22 0.57
N THR A 110 2.51 -1.25 0.42
CA THR A 110 2.76 -0.58 -0.87
C THR A 110 3.19 -1.59 -1.94
N THR A 111 4.06 -2.54 -1.61
CA THR A 111 4.47 -3.59 -2.55
C THR A 111 3.33 -4.55 -2.89
N TYR A 112 2.41 -4.84 -1.98
CA TYR A 112 1.21 -5.64 -2.29
C TYR A 112 0.27 -4.93 -3.25
N ILE A 113 0.06 -3.62 -3.08
CA ILE A 113 -0.72 -2.81 -4.02
C ILE A 113 -0.07 -2.88 -5.42
N ALA A 114 1.25 -2.65 -5.50
CA ALA A 114 1.98 -2.75 -6.77
C ALA A 114 1.86 -4.15 -7.39
N TYR A 115 1.98 -5.20 -6.58
CA TYR A 115 1.85 -6.59 -7.02
C TYR A 115 0.47 -6.86 -7.64
N ILE A 116 -0.61 -6.45 -6.98
CA ILE A 116 -1.99 -6.59 -7.50
C ILE A 116 -2.16 -5.79 -8.80
N CYS A 117 -1.66 -4.55 -8.84
CA CYS A 117 -1.71 -3.73 -10.04
C CYS A 117 -0.97 -4.39 -11.23
N LEU A 118 0.19 -5.01 -11.00
CA LEU A 118 0.90 -5.74 -12.03
C LEU A 118 0.12 -6.97 -12.51
N ILE A 119 -0.52 -7.73 -11.61
CA ILE A 119 -1.42 -8.84 -12.01
C ILE A 119 -2.51 -8.32 -12.94
N VAL A 120 -3.17 -7.22 -12.57
CA VAL A 120 -4.21 -6.60 -13.39
C VAL A 120 -3.65 -6.18 -14.75
N MET A 121 -2.44 -5.61 -14.81
CA MET A 121 -1.78 -5.27 -16.07
C MET A 121 -1.54 -6.50 -16.95
N VAL A 122 -0.95 -7.57 -16.40
CA VAL A 122 -0.68 -8.82 -17.14
C VAL A 122 -1.99 -9.37 -17.70
N ILE A 123 -3.01 -9.56 -16.86
CA ILE A 123 -4.31 -10.08 -17.29
C ILE A 123 -4.93 -9.18 -18.37
N SER A 124 -4.89 -7.86 -18.17
CA SER A 124 -5.44 -6.90 -19.14
C SER A 124 -4.71 -6.92 -20.48
N SER A 125 -3.41 -7.22 -20.52
CA SER A 125 -2.65 -7.32 -21.78
C SER A 125 -3.08 -8.52 -22.64
N PHE A 126 -3.53 -9.62 -22.01
CA PHE A 126 -4.04 -10.79 -22.73
C PHE A 126 -5.49 -10.60 -23.18
N ILE A 127 -6.32 -10.00 -22.33
CA ILE A 127 -7.78 -9.96 -22.53
C ILE A 127 -8.21 -8.71 -23.30
N ALA A 128 -7.68 -7.53 -22.95
CA ALA A 128 -8.16 -6.25 -23.45
C ALA A 128 -7.06 -5.16 -23.48
N PRO A 129 -6.03 -5.30 -24.34
CA PRO A 129 -4.85 -4.42 -24.34
C PRO A 129 -5.17 -2.94 -24.62
N TYR A 130 -6.27 -2.65 -25.33
CA TYR A 130 -6.69 -1.29 -25.70
C TYR A 130 -7.90 -0.76 -24.91
N SER A 131 -8.22 -1.37 -23.77
CA SER A 131 -9.37 -0.94 -22.96
C SER A 131 -9.17 0.46 -22.34
N SER A 132 -10.20 1.30 -22.45
CA SER A 132 -10.28 2.62 -21.82
C SER A 132 -10.99 2.62 -20.47
N HIS A 133 -11.20 1.43 -19.85
CA HIS A 133 -11.90 1.33 -18.58
C HIS A 133 -11.17 2.15 -17.47
N PRO A 134 -11.89 2.98 -16.68
CA PRO A 134 -11.25 3.90 -15.73
C PRO A 134 -10.31 3.21 -14.73
N ALA A 135 -10.65 2.00 -14.27
CA ALA A 135 -9.78 1.23 -13.37
C ALA A 135 -8.44 0.84 -14.02
N LEU A 136 -8.47 0.42 -15.29
CA LEU A 136 -7.27 0.00 -16.01
C LEU A 136 -6.36 1.19 -16.32
N LEU A 137 -6.96 2.33 -16.68
CA LEU A 137 -6.22 3.59 -16.85
C LEU A 137 -5.51 3.98 -15.55
N LEU A 138 -6.19 3.88 -14.40
CA LEU A 138 -5.60 4.21 -13.12
C LEU A 138 -4.45 3.28 -12.74
N VAL A 139 -4.62 1.97 -12.95
CA VAL A 139 -3.56 0.98 -12.72
C VAL A 139 -2.33 1.26 -13.59
N ARG A 140 -2.54 1.59 -14.88
CA ARG A 140 -1.43 1.96 -15.78
C ARG A 140 -0.71 3.22 -15.30
N GLN A 141 -1.43 4.26 -14.90
CA GLN A 141 -0.84 5.50 -14.36
C GLN A 141 -0.05 5.23 -13.07
N LEU A 142 -0.62 4.45 -12.16
CA LEU A 142 0.00 4.11 -10.88
C LEU A 142 1.32 3.35 -11.06
N MET A 143 1.35 2.43 -12.04
CA MET A 143 2.50 1.57 -12.31
C MET A 143 3.50 2.16 -13.32
N GLU A 144 3.13 3.21 -14.05
CA GLU A 144 3.99 3.85 -15.04
C GLU A 144 5.38 4.20 -14.50
N PRO A 145 5.54 4.78 -13.28
CA PRO A 145 6.86 5.08 -12.73
C PRO A 145 7.76 3.86 -12.55
N LEU A 146 7.17 2.69 -12.30
CA LEU A 146 7.89 1.42 -12.09
C LEU A 146 8.14 0.67 -13.40
N VAL A 147 7.17 0.67 -14.31
CA VAL A 147 7.21 -0.13 -15.54
C VAL A 147 7.95 0.59 -16.67
N ARG A 148 7.77 1.90 -16.81
CA ARG A 148 8.34 2.69 -17.92
C ARG A 148 9.88 2.64 -17.99
N PRO A 149 10.65 2.64 -16.88
CA PRO A 149 12.09 2.46 -16.95
C PRO A 149 12.50 1.10 -17.55
N VAL A 150 11.77 0.03 -17.26
CA VAL A 150 12.05 -1.32 -17.78
C VAL A 150 11.65 -1.43 -19.25
N GLN A 151 10.53 -0.81 -19.65
CA GLN A 151 10.08 -0.76 -21.05
C GLN A 151 11.08 -0.07 -21.99
N LYS A 152 11.95 0.80 -21.47
CA LYS A 152 13.04 1.40 -22.27
C LYS A 152 14.09 0.36 -22.69
N ILE A 153 14.23 -0.73 -21.94
CA ILE A 153 15.20 -1.81 -22.22
C ILE A 153 14.51 -2.94 -22.99
N ILE A 154 13.27 -3.29 -22.61
CA ILE A 154 12.50 -4.38 -23.21
C ILE A 154 11.14 -3.82 -23.69
N PRO A 155 11.07 -3.25 -24.89
CA PRO A 155 9.81 -2.72 -25.41
C PRO A 155 8.72 -3.81 -25.50
N PRO A 156 7.44 -3.44 -25.36
CA PRO A 156 6.34 -4.39 -25.58
C PRO A 156 6.40 -4.98 -26.99
N MET A 157 6.29 -6.31 -27.11
CA MET A 157 6.33 -7.01 -28.40
C MET A 157 4.96 -7.63 -28.69
N GLY A 158 4.27 -7.14 -29.74
CA GLY A 158 3.03 -7.76 -30.22
C GLY A 158 1.83 -7.65 -29.26
N GLY A 159 1.74 -6.56 -28.47
CA GLY A 159 0.63 -6.33 -27.52
C GLY A 159 0.80 -6.99 -26.15
N LEU A 160 1.79 -7.88 -26.00
CA LEU A 160 2.21 -8.44 -24.71
C LEU A 160 3.37 -7.62 -24.14
N ASP A 161 3.21 -7.17 -22.90
CA ASP A 161 4.22 -6.39 -22.20
C ASP A 161 5.03 -7.26 -21.22
N PHE A 162 6.10 -7.86 -21.74
CA PHE A 162 7.04 -8.64 -20.93
C PHE A 162 7.79 -7.82 -19.88
N SER A 163 7.84 -6.48 -19.99
CA SER A 163 8.43 -5.64 -18.94
C SER A 163 7.74 -5.82 -17.60
N VAL A 164 6.41 -6.05 -17.63
CA VAL A 164 5.61 -6.25 -16.43
C VAL A 164 6.11 -7.45 -15.63
N LEU A 165 6.58 -8.52 -16.29
CA LEU A 165 7.14 -9.70 -15.63
C LEU A 165 8.43 -9.39 -14.86
N PHE A 166 9.33 -8.59 -15.43
CA PHE A 166 10.57 -8.20 -14.75
C PHE A 166 10.30 -7.27 -13.56
N VAL A 167 9.33 -6.36 -13.69
CA VAL A 167 8.89 -5.53 -12.56
C VAL A 167 8.25 -6.40 -11.48
N PHE A 168 7.47 -7.41 -11.86
CA PHE A 168 6.88 -8.39 -10.95
C PHE A 168 7.95 -9.11 -10.13
N MET A 169 9.01 -9.57 -10.80
CA MET A 169 10.16 -10.19 -10.15
C MET A 169 10.85 -9.21 -9.20
N GLY A 170 11.08 -7.96 -9.62
CA GLY A 170 11.66 -6.92 -8.77
C GLY A 170 10.84 -6.65 -7.51
N VAL A 171 9.51 -6.49 -7.63
CA VAL A 171 8.61 -6.30 -6.49
C VAL A 171 8.63 -7.52 -5.56
N THR A 172 8.68 -8.73 -6.12
CA THR A 172 8.78 -9.97 -5.33
C THR A 172 10.09 -10.04 -4.55
N ILE A 173 11.22 -9.65 -5.15
CA ILE A 173 12.52 -9.59 -4.46
C ILE A 173 12.45 -8.58 -3.32
N VAL A 174 11.90 -7.38 -3.56
CA VAL A 174 11.72 -6.36 -2.51
C VAL A 174 10.86 -6.91 -1.37
N GLN A 175 9.77 -7.63 -1.67
CA GLN A 175 8.96 -8.27 -0.65
C GLN A 175 9.76 -9.25 0.22
N LYS A 176 10.61 -10.09 -0.38
CA LYS A 176 11.46 -11.03 0.36
C LYS A 176 12.51 -10.32 1.22
N LEU A 177 13.09 -9.23 0.72
CA LEU A 177 14.02 -8.41 1.50
C LEU A 177 13.31 -7.76 2.70
N LEU A 178 12.09 -7.26 2.50
CA LEU A 178 11.27 -6.71 3.58
C LEU A 178 10.90 -7.76 4.64
N ASP A 179 10.65 -9.01 4.24
CA ASP A 179 10.43 -10.13 5.18
C ASP A 179 11.69 -10.44 5.98
N ALA A 180 12.86 -10.45 5.32
CA ALA A 180 14.13 -10.69 5.98
C ALA A 180 14.49 -9.58 6.99
N VAL A 181 14.24 -8.31 6.63
CA VAL A 181 14.42 -7.16 7.54
C VAL A 181 13.42 -7.21 8.69
N ALA A 182 12.16 -7.53 8.44
CA ALA A 182 11.15 -7.66 9.49
C ALA A 182 11.55 -8.75 10.51
N TYR A 183 12.03 -9.89 10.02
CA TYR A 183 12.53 -10.96 10.87
C TYR A 183 13.75 -10.52 11.71
N SER A 184 14.70 -9.78 11.11
CA SER A 184 15.92 -9.35 11.83
C SER A 184 15.66 -8.32 12.93
N VAL A 185 14.61 -7.50 12.80
CA VAL A 185 14.19 -6.53 13.84
C VAL A 185 13.17 -7.10 14.83
N GLY A 186 12.89 -8.41 14.77
CA GLY A 186 11.95 -9.08 15.67
C GLY A 186 10.50 -8.65 15.52
N LEU A 187 10.09 -8.21 14.32
CA LEU A 187 8.73 -7.79 14.03
C LEU A 187 7.74 -8.93 14.28
N SER A 188 6.68 -8.65 15.05
CA SER A 188 5.57 -9.59 15.25
C SER A 188 4.50 -9.39 14.15
N PRO A 189 4.28 -10.35 13.24
CA PRO A 189 3.30 -10.22 12.15
C PRO A 189 1.86 -9.98 12.65
N THR A 190 1.55 -10.50 13.83
CA THR A 190 0.23 -10.32 14.46
C THR A 190 -0.09 -8.88 14.83
N LEU A 191 0.91 -8.00 14.97
CA LEU A 191 0.68 -6.61 15.42
C LEU A 191 0.69 -5.61 14.27
N ILE A 192 1.17 -6.00 13.08
CA ILE A 192 1.47 -5.06 12.01
C ILE A 192 0.79 -5.51 10.74
N ILE A 193 0.07 -4.60 10.10
CA ILE A 193 -0.56 -4.89 8.82
C ILE A 193 0.54 -4.98 7.75
N GLY A 194 0.45 -6.00 6.91
CA GLY A 194 1.36 -6.23 5.79
C GLY A 194 2.29 -7.41 6.00
N TYR A 195 2.30 -8.04 7.17
CA TYR A 195 3.05 -9.27 7.45
C TYR A 195 2.14 -10.40 7.91
#